data_AF-A0A7Y5FH16-F1
#
_entry.id   AF-A0A7Y5FH16-F1
#
_cell.length_a   1.000
_cell.length_b   1.000
_cell.length_c   1.000
_cell.angle_alpha   90.00
_cell.angle_beta   90.00
_cell.angle_gamma   90.00
#
_symmetry.space_group_name_H-M   'P 1'
#
loop_
_entity.id
_entity.type
_entity.pdbx_description
1 polymer ?
#
loop_
_entity_poly.entity_id
_entity_poly.type
_entity_poly.pdbx_seq_one_letter_code
_entity_poly.pdbx_strand_id
1 'polypeptide(L)'
;MIQAHGRRKLNQEDLRFVVATLGRAGEREATLLELLADPDTRDAMLDHPVLFAKLREKRPTPPISMFLYFYLLGRQALKEHGIDDRATTDYLASLLAEFAQGNRAYRVHPQAKKEYHYLVDLMNDLLSASTEEAFYLRSHLGNYALFLTGVFPAFIYHRAKYHPPSPDFSYYEQVGSSSFHLAAQHAMAERYRLSGILDLLGREFRNVRLALNHLADNYLQLDRNSGATDKVMRRVDHFIDRQRGN
;
A
#
# COMPACT_ATOMS: atom_id res chain seq x y z
N MET A 1 11.84 -6.97 -5.07
CA MET A 1 10.48 -6.88 -5.62
C MET A 1 9.50 -7.20 -4.50
N ILE A 2 8.38 -6.50 -4.44
CA ILE A 2 7.36 -6.69 -3.41
C ILE A 2 6.70 -8.05 -3.57
N GLN A 3 6.47 -8.74 -2.45
CA GLN A 3 5.77 -10.04 -2.40
C GLN A 3 4.37 -9.87 -1.77
N ALA A 4 3.43 -10.76 -2.10
CA ALA A 4 2.06 -10.78 -1.54
C ALA A 4 1.82 -11.98 -0.61
N HIS A 5 2.79 -12.28 0.24
CA HIS A 5 2.76 -13.44 1.14
C HIS A 5 3.10 -13.09 2.60
N GLY A 6 3.01 -11.81 2.99
CA GLY A 6 3.38 -11.35 4.32
C GLY A 6 2.51 -11.94 5.43
N ARG A 7 1.23 -12.22 5.17
CA ARG A 7 0.35 -12.93 6.14
C ARG A 7 0.88 -14.31 6.52
N ARG A 8 1.68 -14.95 5.66
CA ARG A 8 2.30 -16.26 5.93
C ARG A 8 3.63 -16.14 6.69
N LYS A 9 4.13 -14.92 6.87
CA LYS A 9 5.45 -14.62 7.44
C LYS A 9 5.35 -13.75 8.70
N LEU A 10 4.21 -13.79 9.40
CA LEU A 10 4.03 -13.09 10.67
C LEU A 10 5.10 -13.54 11.67
N ASN A 11 5.74 -12.57 12.31
CA ASN A 11 6.79 -12.85 13.29
C ASN A 11 6.19 -13.19 14.68
N GLN A 12 7.03 -13.47 15.66
CA GLN A 12 6.55 -13.80 17.00
C GLN A 12 5.79 -12.65 17.68
N GLU A 13 6.16 -11.40 17.42
CA GLU A 13 5.50 -10.21 17.97
C GLU A 13 4.09 -10.04 17.39
N ASP A 14 3.95 -10.22 16.08
CA ASP A 14 2.69 -10.22 15.35
C ASP A 14 1.72 -11.28 15.91
N LEU A 15 2.20 -12.52 16.07
CA LEU A 15 1.39 -13.62 16.61
C LEU A 15 0.95 -13.32 18.05
N ARG A 16 1.86 -12.84 18.90
CA ARG A 16 1.53 -12.45 20.28
C ARG A 16 0.48 -11.35 20.32
N PHE A 17 0.59 -10.33 19.46
CA PHE A 17 -0.42 -9.27 19.38
C PHE A 17 -1.80 -9.81 18.98
N VAL A 18 -1.87 -10.67 17.97
CA VAL A 18 -3.14 -11.25 17.50
C VAL A 18 -3.77 -12.11 18.59
N VAL A 19 -2.98 -13.01 19.21
CA VAL A 19 -3.44 -13.88 20.30
C VAL A 19 -3.91 -13.06 21.50
N ALA A 20 -3.12 -12.07 21.94
CA ALA A 20 -3.47 -11.24 23.10
C ALA A 20 -4.72 -10.38 22.86
N THR A 21 -5.02 -10.05 21.60
CA THR A 21 -6.16 -9.20 21.25
C THR A 21 -7.44 -10.00 21.02
N LEU A 22 -7.34 -11.19 20.42
CA LEU A 22 -8.50 -12.04 20.13
C LEU A 22 -8.81 -13.05 21.24
N GLY A 23 -7.81 -13.42 22.02
CA GLY A 23 -7.94 -14.44 23.06
C GLY A 23 -8.91 -14.02 24.15
N ARG A 24 -9.88 -14.89 24.42
CA ARG A 24 -10.81 -14.74 25.54
C ARG A 24 -10.21 -15.32 26.82
N ALA A 25 -10.69 -14.87 27.97
CA ALA A 25 -10.29 -15.44 29.26
C ALA A 25 -10.54 -16.96 29.27
N GLY A 26 -9.49 -17.76 29.42
CA GLY A 26 -9.53 -19.22 29.44
C GLY A 26 -9.22 -19.93 28.12
N GLU A 27 -9.08 -19.20 27.00
CA GLU A 27 -8.58 -19.79 25.76
C GLU A 27 -7.07 -20.03 25.85
N ARG A 28 -6.62 -21.20 25.37
CA ARG A 28 -5.20 -21.54 25.35
C ARG A 28 -4.53 -20.85 24.18
N GLU A 29 -3.46 -20.11 24.45
CA GLU A 29 -2.59 -19.50 23.44
C GLU A 29 -2.19 -20.50 22.33
N ALA A 30 -1.87 -21.74 22.70
CA ALA A 30 -1.54 -22.81 21.75
C ALA A 30 -2.65 -23.04 20.69
N THR A 31 -3.92 -23.03 21.10
CA THR A 31 -5.05 -23.22 20.18
C THR A 31 -5.16 -22.06 19.19
N LEU A 32 -4.99 -20.82 19.64
CA LEU A 32 -5.02 -19.65 18.75
C LEU A 32 -3.84 -19.64 17.77
N LEU A 33 -2.67 -20.12 18.19
CA LEU A 33 -1.51 -20.29 17.30
C LEU A 33 -1.74 -21.38 16.24
N GLU A 34 -2.38 -22.49 16.60
CA GLU A 34 -2.79 -23.53 15.64
C GLU A 34 -3.78 -22.97 14.61
N LEU A 35 -4.76 -22.17 15.05
CA LEU A 35 -5.71 -21.49 14.16
C LEU A 35 -5.02 -20.50 13.21
N LEU A 36 -3.97 -19.81 13.65
CA LEU A 36 -3.18 -18.91 12.79
C LEU A 36 -2.31 -19.64 11.76
N ALA A 37 -2.04 -20.94 11.96
CA ALA A 37 -1.33 -21.77 11.00
C ALA A 37 -2.23 -22.14 9.80
N ASP A 38 -3.54 -22.29 10.04
CA ASP A 38 -4.52 -22.52 8.98
C ASP A 38 -4.76 -21.25 8.14
N PRO A 39 -4.64 -21.31 6.80
CA PRO A 39 -4.76 -20.12 5.95
C PRO A 39 -6.10 -19.39 6.05
N ASP A 40 -7.21 -20.12 6.05
CA ASP A 40 -8.56 -19.54 6.02
C ASP A 40 -8.91 -18.92 7.37
N THR A 41 -8.57 -19.63 8.45
CA THR A 41 -8.76 -19.14 9.80
C THR A 41 -7.87 -17.93 10.09
N ARG A 42 -6.61 -17.94 9.66
CA ARG A 42 -5.74 -16.76 9.76
C ARG A 42 -6.35 -15.55 9.06
N ASP A 43 -6.88 -15.73 7.86
CA ASP A 43 -7.49 -14.65 7.10
C ASP A 43 -8.72 -14.06 7.80
N ALA A 44 -9.55 -14.90 8.42
CA ALA A 44 -10.67 -14.47 9.24
C ALA A 44 -10.22 -13.76 10.52
N MET A 45 -9.18 -14.27 11.19
CA MET A 45 -8.62 -13.66 12.41
C MET A 45 -8.03 -12.27 12.13
N LEU A 46 -7.24 -12.13 11.05
CA LEU A 46 -6.63 -10.85 10.67
C LEU A 46 -7.66 -9.80 10.22
N ASP A 47 -8.82 -10.23 9.74
CA ASP A 47 -9.93 -9.33 9.38
C ASP A 47 -10.83 -8.96 10.57
N HIS A 48 -10.56 -9.51 11.76
CA HIS A 48 -11.40 -9.28 12.92
C HIS A 48 -11.34 -7.81 13.37
N PRO A 49 -12.48 -7.10 13.50
CA PRO A 49 -12.51 -5.64 13.69
C PRO A 49 -11.84 -5.18 15.00
N VAL A 50 -11.77 -6.07 16.00
CA VAL A 50 -11.11 -5.78 17.28
C VAL A 50 -9.60 -5.56 17.11
N LEU A 51 -8.93 -6.20 16.15
CA LEU A 51 -7.49 -5.96 15.91
C LEU A 51 -7.23 -4.51 15.50
N PHE A 52 -8.03 -4.01 14.55
CA PHE A 52 -7.96 -2.61 14.13
C PHE A 52 -8.35 -1.65 15.26
N ALA A 53 -9.42 -1.95 16.00
CA ALA A 53 -9.84 -1.14 17.14
C ALA A 53 -8.73 -1.05 18.21
N LYS A 54 -8.05 -2.16 18.50
CA LYS A 54 -6.93 -2.23 19.44
C LYS A 54 -5.76 -1.37 19.00
N LEU A 55 -5.43 -1.40 17.71
CA LEU A 55 -4.36 -0.58 17.15
C LEU A 55 -4.65 0.93 17.25
N ARG A 56 -5.93 1.32 17.30
CA ARG A 56 -6.37 2.71 17.43
C ARG A 56 -6.50 3.22 18.86
N GLU A 57 -6.36 2.36 19.87
CA GLU A 57 -6.39 2.80 21.26
C GLU A 57 -5.28 3.83 21.52
N LYS A 58 -5.57 4.89 22.31
CA LYS A 58 -4.57 5.90 22.72
C LYS A 58 -3.63 5.31 23.78
N ARG A 59 -2.80 4.36 23.38
CA ARG A 59 -1.80 3.66 24.18
C ARG A 59 -0.50 3.56 23.38
N PRO A 60 0.66 3.29 24.02
CA PRO A 60 1.86 2.96 23.26
C PRO A 60 1.54 1.86 22.23
N THR A 61 1.98 2.07 21.00
CA THR A 61 1.76 1.14 19.91
C THR A 61 2.29 -0.24 20.34
N PRO A 62 1.49 -1.31 20.25
CA PRO A 62 1.97 -2.65 20.59
C PRO A 62 3.17 -3.00 19.70
N PRO A 63 4.13 -3.80 20.19
CA PRO A 63 5.22 -4.28 19.36
C PRO A 63 4.64 -5.21 18.29
N ILE A 64 4.56 -4.71 17.06
CA ILE A 64 4.13 -5.44 15.86
C ILE A 64 5.01 -5.06 14.69
N SER A 65 5.12 -5.94 13.70
CA SER A 65 5.86 -5.66 12.49
C SER A 65 5.21 -4.54 11.68
N MET A 66 6.03 -3.80 10.91
CA MET A 66 5.51 -2.82 9.95
C MET A 66 4.53 -3.45 8.96
N PHE A 67 4.77 -4.71 8.57
CA PHE A 67 3.85 -5.44 7.70
C PHE A 67 2.47 -5.57 8.35
N LEU A 68 2.37 -6.13 9.56
CA LEU A 68 1.08 -6.33 10.21
C LEU A 68 0.38 -4.98 10.48
N TYR A 69 1.15 -3.97 10.90
CA TYR A 69 0.64 -2.61 11.07
C TYR A 69 -0.04 -2.08 9.80
N PHE A 70 0.67 -2.08 8.67
CA PHE A 70 0.11 -1.62 7.40
C PHE A 70 -0.99 -2.54 6.86
N TYR A 71 -0.93 -3.84 7.13
CA TYR A 71 -1.98 -4.78 6.74
C TYR A 71 -3.30 -4.43 7.41
N LEU A 72 -3.32 -4.26 8.75
CA LEU A 72 -4.56 -3.96 9.48
C LEU A 72 -5.16 -2.62 9.09
N LEU A 73 -4.32 -1.59 8.92
CA LEU A 73 -4.77 -0.26 8.48
C LEU A 73 -5.25 -0.28 7.03
N GLY A 74 -4.48 -0.93 6.15
CA GLY A 74 -4.77 -1.06 4.72
C GLY A 74 -6.05 -1.83 4.48
N ARG A 75 -6.24 -2.93 5.21
CA ARG A 75 -7.44 -3.76 5.11
C ARG A 75 -8.70 -2.97 5.41
N GLN A 76 -8.69 -2.19 6.50
CA GLN A 76 -9.82 -1.36 6.87
C GLN A 76 -10.10 -0.29 5.80
N ALA A 77 -9.06 0.43 5.35
CA ALA A 77 -9.21 1.51 4.37
C ALA A 77 -9.71 1.00 3.00
N LEU A 78 -9.23 -0.15 2.54
CA LEU A 78 -9.66 -0.77 1.29
C LEU A 78 -11.12 -1.22 1.35
N LYS A 79 -11.55 -1.85 2.46
CA LYS A 79 -12.95 -2.25 2.65
C LYS A 79 -13.90 -1.05 2.65
N GLU A 80 -13.50 0.07 3.25
CA GLU A 80 -14.27 1.32 3.22
C GLU A 80 -14.41 1.92 1.80
N HIS A 81 -13.55 1.52 0.87
CA HIS A 81 -13.59 1.91 -0.55
C HIS A 81 -14.13 0.79 -1.45
N GLY A 82 -14.75 -0.24 -0.88
CA GLY A 82 -15.36 -1.34 -1.64
C GLY A 82 -14.37 -2.36 -2.22
N ILE A 83 -13.10 -2.31 -1.81
CA ILE A 83 -12.06 -3.23 -2.28
C ILE A 83 -11.87 -4.32 -1.22
N ASP A 84 -12.48 -5.48 -1.47
CA ASP A 84 -12.40 -6.64 -0.56
C ASP A 84 -11.45 -7.74 -1.09
N ASP A 85 -10.20 -7.38 -1.38
CA ASP A 85 -9.18 -8.34 -1.81
C ASP A 85 -8.00 -8.43 -0.83
N ARG A 86 -7.88 -9.60 -0.17
CA ARG A 86 -6.83 -9.82 0.84
C ARG A 86 -5.44 -9.93 0.23
N ALA A 87 -5.31 -10.44 -0.99
CA ALA A 87 -4.02 -10.59 -1.67
C ALA A 87 -3.43 -9.22 -2.03
N THR A 88 -4.26 -8.30 -2.52
CA THR A 88 -3.91 -6.90 -2.76
C THR A 88 -3.58 -6.19 -1.45
N THR A 89 -4.35 -6.43 -0.38
CA THR A 89 -4.03 -5.87 0.94
C THR A 89 -2.65 -6.33 1.42
N ASP A 90 -2.35 -7.62 1.29
CA ASP A 90 -1.05 -8.21 1.63
C ASP A 90 0.10 -7.59 0.81
N TYR A 91 -0.12 -7.41 -0.50
CA TYR A 91 0.84 -6.75 -1.38
C TYR A 91 1.09 -5.30 -0.98
N LEU A 92 0.04 -4.52 -0.72
CA LEU A 92 0.17 -3.11 -0.32
C LEU A 92 0.82 -2.96 1.06
N ALA A 93 0.49 -3.83 2.01
CA ALA A 93 1.14 -3.85 3.32
C ALA A 93 2.64 -4.15 3.20
N SER A 94 3.00 -5.12 2.37
CA SER A 94 4.41 -5.44 2.06
C SER A 94 5.10 -4.27 1.35
N LEU A 95 4.43 -3.61 0.40
CA LEU A 95 4.93 -2.42 -0.29
C LEU A 95 5.26 -1.31 0.71
N LEU A 96 4.31 -0.95 1.57
CA LEU A 96 4.48 0.11 2.57
C LEU A 96 5.55 -0.23 3.59
N ALA A 97 5.58 -1.47 4.07
CA ALA A 97 6.60 -1.94 5.01
C ALA A 97 8.01 -1.96 4.42
N GLU A 98 8.17 -2.33 3.14
CA GLU A 98 9.45 -2.23 2.45
C GLU A 98 9.83 -0.77 2.21
N PHE A 99 8.93 0.07 1.71
CA PHE A 99 9.25 1.45 1.34
C PHE A 99 9.53 2.34 2.54
N ALA A 100 9.04 1.98 3.73
CA ALA A 100 9.39 2.64 4.99
C ALA A 100 10.86 2.41 5.42
N GLN A 101 11.60 1.49 4.79
CA GLN A 101 12.97 1.14 5.18
C GLN A 101 14.02 1.90 4.35
N GLY A 102 14.69 2.87 4.97
CA GLY A 102 15.81 3.61 4.36
C GLY A 102 15.44 4.21 3.00
N ASN A 103 16.26 3.94 1.96
CA ASN A 103 16.04 4.42 0.59
C ASN A 103 15.27 3.42 -0.29
N ARG A 104 14.57 2.44 0.28
CA ARG A 104 13.96 1.34 -0.49
C ARG A 104 12.92 1.81 -1.51
N ALA A 105 12.21 2.89 -1.21
CA ALA A 105 11.24 3.49 -2.13
C ALA A 105 11.87 3.99 -3.44
N TYR A 106 13.15 4.36 -3.42
CA TYR A 106 13.87 4.88 -4.59
C TYR A 106 14.61 3.77 -5.36
N ARG A 107 14.55 2.51 -4.94
CA ARG A 107 15.30 1.40 -5.56
C ARG A 107 14.34 0.37 -6.12
N VAL A 108 14.60 -0.17 -7.32
CA VAL A 108 13.73 -1.17 -7.97
C VAL A 108 13.69 -2.49 -7.18
N HIS A 109 14.83 -2.91 -6.61
CA HIS A 109 14.94 -4.04 -5.67
C HIS A 109 15.99 -3.76 -4.58
N PRO A 110 16.02 -4.50 -3.47
CA PRO A 110 16.91 -4.20 -2.33
C PRO A 110 18.40 -4.08 -2.68
N GLN A 111 18.89 -4.90 -3.61
CA GLN A 111 20.28 -4.94 -4.05
C GLN A 111 20.63 -3.92 -5.16
N ALA A 112 19.68 -3.05 -5.55
CA ALA A 112 19.88 -2.15 -6.69
C ALA A 112 20.82 -1.03 -6.29
N LYS A 113 21.79 -0.73 -7.14
CA LYS A 113 22.73 0.37 -6.93
C LYS A 113 22.17 1.72 -7.37
N LYS A 114 21.27 1.72 -8.36
CA LYS A 114 20.64 2.93 -8.90
C LYS A 114 19.41 3.31 -8.07
N GLU A 115 19.33 4.60 -7.74
CA GLU A 115 18.19 5.23 -7.09
C GLU A 115 17.42 6.11 -8.08
N TYR A 116 16.10 6.16 -7.93
CA TYR A 116 15.17 6.89 -8.79
C TYR A 116 14.32 7.80 -7.93
N HIS A 117 14.45 9.11 -8.14
CA HIS A 117 13.64 10.12 -7.45
C HIS A 117 12.50 10.66 -8.32
N TYR A 118 12.52 10.37 -9.62
CA TYR A 118 11.49 10.79 -10.57
C TYR A 118 11.04 9.61 -11.44
N LEU A 119 9.73 9.58 -11.73
CA LEU A 119 9.16 8.53 -12.59
C LEU A 119 9.76 8.55 -14.00
N VAL A 120 10.17 9.73 -14.49
CA VAL A 120 10.77 9.89 -15.82
C VAL A 120 12.09 9.12 -15.96
N ASP A 121 12.87 9.01 -14.88
CA ASP A 121 14.13 8.29 -14.90
C ASP A 121 13.89 6.77 -15.03
N LEU A 122 12.85 6.26 -14.36
CA LEU A 122 12.41 4.87 -14.52
C LEU A 122 11.88 4.59 -15.93
N MET A 123 11.11 5.54 -16.50
CA MET A 123 10.58 5.42 -17.85
C MET A 123 11.68 5.47 -18.91
N ASN A 124 12.71 6.29 -18.72
CA ASN A 124 13.86 6.36 -19.61
C ASN A 124 14.63 5.03 -19.63
N ASP A 125 14.87 4.43 -18.46
CA ASP A 125 15.54 3.13 -18.38
C ASP A 125 14.71 2.00 -19.04
N LEU A 126 13.38 2.13 -19.03
CA LEU A 126 12.48 1.18 -19.68
C LEU A 126 12.68 1.11 -21.21
N LEU A 127 13.16 2.19 -21.84
CA LEU A 127 13.39 2.24 -23.29
C LEU A 127 14.48 1.28 -23.77
N SER A 128 15.43 0.97 -22.90
CA SER A 128 16.56 0.07 -23.19
C SER A 128 16.52 -1.23 -22.38
N ALA A 129 15.46 -1.46 -21.60
CA ALA A 129 15.35 -2.60 -20.71
C ALA A 129 15.13 -3.91 -21.49
N SER A 130 15.77 -4.98 -21.04
CA SER A 130 15.37 -6.33 -21.44
C SER A 130 13.95 -6.64 -20.95
N THR A 131 13.33 -7.69 -21.49
CA THR A 131 11.98 -8.14 -21.12
C THR A 131 11.83 -8.37 -19.60
N GLU A 132 12.81 -9.01 -18.97
CA GLU A 132 12.81 -9.26 -17.52
C GLU A 132 13.01 -7.96 -16.71
N GLU A 133 13.95 -7.10 -17.10
CA GLU A 133 14.15 -5.80 -16.45
C GLU A 133 12.91 -4.91 -16.55
N ALA A 134 12.24 -4.94 -17.71
CA ALA A 134 11.01 -4.18 -17.94
C ALA A 134 9.90 -4.57 -16.96
N PHE A 135 9.78 -5.84 -16.59
CA PHE A 135 8.82 -6.28 -15.57
C PHE A 135 9.11 -5.65 -14.19
N TYR A 136 10.37 -5.66 -13.76
CA TYR A 136 10.76 -5.07 -12.48
C TYR A 136 10.59 -3.55 -12.47
N LEU A 137 10.99 -2.88 -13.56
CA LEU A 137 10.83 -1.43 -13.73
C LEU A 137 9.35 -1.03 -13.73
N ARG A 138 8.49 -1.72 -14.50
CA ARG A 138 7.04 -1.45 -14.53
C ARG A 138 6.39 -1.69 -13.16
N SER A 139 6.72 -2.80 -12.51
CA SER A 139 6.21 -3.09 -11.16
C SER A 139 6.61 -1.99 -10.18
N HIS A 140 7.86 -1.54 -10.21
CA HIS A 140 8.34 -0.47 -9.34
C HIS A 140 7.74 0.89 -9.68
N LEU A 141 7.58 1.20 -10.97
CA LEU A 141 6.96 2.43 -11.47
C LEU A 141 5.51 2.56 -10.97
N GLY A 142 4.73 1.49 -11.07
CA GLY A 142 3.38 1.41 -10.49
C GLY A 142 3.37 1.58 -8.97
N ASN A 143 4.23 0.83 -8.28
CA ASN A 143 4.37 0.89 -6.82
C ASN A 143 4.74 2.28 -6.31
N TYR A 144 5.70 2.93 -6.97
CA TYR A 144 6.21 4.22 -6.56
C TYR A 144 5.20 5.34 -6.85
N ALA A 145 4.52 5.30 -8.00
CA ALA A 145 3.41 6.20 -8.29
C ALA A 145 2.28 6.07 -7.25
N LEU A 146 1.89 4.85 -6.90
CA LEU A 146 0.84 4.59 -5.93
C LEU A 146 1.24 5.01 -4.51
N PHE A 147 2.48 4.72 -4.11
CA PHE A 147 3.03 5.14 -2.82
C PHE A 147 3.05 6.65 -2.66
N LEU A 148 3.64 7.38 -3.62
CA LEU A 148 3.72 8.83 -3.57
C LEU A 148 2.33 9.47 -3.49
N THR A 149 1.41 9.03 -4.35
CA THR A 149 0.10 9.66 -4.45
C THR A 149 -0.94 9.17 -3.45
N GLY A 150 -0.69 8.01 -2.81
CA GLY A 150 -1.54 7.44 -1.77
C GLY A 150 -1.10 7.80 -0.35
N VAL A 151 0.21 7.85 -0.08
CA VAL A 151 0.75 8.12 1.26
C VAL A 151 1.08 9.60 1.48
N PHE A 152 1.49 10.31 0.43
CA PHE A 152 1.86 11.74 0.50
C PHE A 152 1.01 12.64 -0.42
N PRO A 153 -0.33 12.54 -0.37
CA PRO A 153 -1.18 13.27 -1.31
C PRO A 153 -1.12 14.80 -1.12
N ALA A 154 -0.88 15.30 0.10
CA ALA A 154 -0.73 16.74 0.34
C ALA A 154 0.51 17.31 -0.36
N PHE A 155 1.62 16.57 -0.35
CA PHE A 155 2.85 16.94 -1.07
C PHE A 155 2.62 17.06 -2.57
N ILE A 156 1.95 16.07 -3.18
CA ILE A 156 1.64 16.07 -4.61
C ILE A 156 0.72 17.25 -4.96
N TYR A 157 -0.32 17.47 -4.16
CA TYR A 157 -1.25 18.59 -4.35
C TYR A 157 -0.55 19.95 -4.28
N HIS A 158 0.21 20.20 -3.20
CA HIS A 158 0.94 21.44 -3.00
C HIS A 158 1.88 21.72 -4.18
N ARG A 159 2.65 20.71 -4.58
CA ARG A 159 3.63 20.85 -5.66
C ARG A 159 2.96 21.17 -7.01
N ALA A 160 1.89 20.47 -7.36
CA ALA A 160 1.14 20.72 -8.59
C ALA A 160 0.50 22.12 -8.60
N LYS A 161 -0.05 22.56 -7.45
CA LYS A 161 -0.77 23.83 -7.33
C LYS A 161 0.15 25.05 -7.29
N TYR A 162 1.26 24.98 -6.54
CA TYR A 162 2.10 26.14 -6.24
C TYR A 162 3.46 26.12 -6.94
N HIS A 163 3.86 25.00 -7.56
CA HIS A 163 5.13 24.89 -8.31
C HIS A 163 4.97 24.30 -9.73
N PRO A 164 4.21 24.94 -10.65
CA PRO A 164 4.20 24.57 -12.06
C PRO A 164 5.62 24.62 -12.68
N PRO A 165 5.98 23.73 -13.62
CA PRO A 165 5.15 22.70 -14.26
C PRO A 165 5.26 21.32 -13.58
N SER A 166 5.03 21.23 -12.27
CA SER A 166 5.08 19.95 -11.56
C SER A 166 3.89 19.03 -11.93
N PRO A 167 4.10 17.71 -12.08
CA PRO A 167 3.04 16.77 -12.40
C PRO A 167 1.94 16.70 -11.32
N ASP A 168 0.69 16.60 -11.75
CA ASP A 168 -0.47 16.41 -10.88
C ASP A 168 -0.85 14.93 -10.72
N PHE A 169 -1.95 14.65 -10.01
CA PHE A 169 -2.41 13.27 -9.81
C PHE A 169 -2.70 12.51 -11.11
N SER A 170 -3.18 13.18 -12.17
CA SER A 170 -3.54 12.51 -13.42
C SER A 170 -2.33 11.85 -14.08
N TYR A 171 -1.18 12.54 -14.06
CA TYR A 171 0.08 12.00 -14.55
C TYR A 171 0.48 10.71 -13.81
N TYR A 172 0.47 10.75 -12.48
CA TYR A 172 0.84 9.59 -11.66
C TYR A 172 -0.15 8.43 -11.81
N GLU A 173 -1.46 8.72 -11.91
CA GLU A 173 -2.48 7.70 -12.14
C GLU A 173 -2.30 7.01 -13.49
N GLN A 174 -2.07 7.78 -14.56
CA GLN A 174 -1.86 7.22 -15.90
C GLN A 174 -0.59 6.37 -15.95
N VAL A 175 0.53 6.88 -15.43
CA VAL A 175 1.80 6.14 -15.41
C VAL A 175 1.69 4.90 -14.53
N GLY A 176 1.10 5.02 -13.34
CA GLY A 176 0.99 3.92 -12.39
C GLY A 176 0.06 2.80 -12.87
N SER A 177 -1.15 3.16 -13.34
CA SER A 177 -2.15 2.21 -13.86
C SER A 177 -1.62 1.44 -15.06
N SER A 178 -1.06 2.14 -16.05
CA SER A 178 -0.52 1.52 -17.26
C SER A 178 0.67 0.60 -16.95
N SER A 179 1.52 0.99 -16.00
CA SER A 179 2.66 0.16 -15.58
C SER A 179 2.22 -1.13 -14.92
N PHE A 180 1.22 -1.07 -14.03
CA PHE A 180 0.69 -2.28 -13.40
C PHE A 180 -0.01 -3.20 -14.41
N HIS A 181 -0.81 -2.65 -15.33
CA HIS A 181 -1.48 -3.46 -16.35
C HIS A 181 -0.48 -4.19 -17.26
N LEU A 182 0.58 -3.50 -17.71
CA LEU A 182 1.63 -4.10 -18.53
C LEU A 182 2.49 -5.10 -17.73
N ALA A 183 2.73 -4.84 -16.44
CA ALA A 183 3.42 -5.79 -15.57
C ALA A 183 2.57 -7.06 -15.34
N ALA A 184 1.25 -6.93 -15.20
CA ALA A 184 0.32 -8.03 -14.96
C ALA A 184 0.29 -9.07 -16.09
N GLN A 185 0.49 -8.62 -17.33
CA GLN A 185 0.51 -9.46 -18.53
C GLN A 185 1.85 -10.17 -18.76
N HIS A 186 2.86 -9.90 -17.94
CA HIS A 186 4.18 -10.47 -18.10
C HIS A 186 4.26 -11.88 -17.50
N ALA A 187 4.98 -12.81 -18.14
CA ALA A 187 5.14 -14.20 -17.65
C ALA A 187 5.71 -14.29 -16.21
N MET A 188 6.49 -13.29 -15.79
CA MET A 188 6.98 -13.22 -14.41
C MET A 188 5.89 -12.92 -13.40
N ALA A 189 4.84 -12.17 -13.78
CA ALA A 189 3.71 -11.94 -12.89
C ALA A 189 3.02 -13.25 -12.54
N GLU A 190 2.88 -14.18 -13.50
CA GLU A 190 2.33 -15.51 -13.23
C GLU A 190 3.28 -16.32 -12.33
N ARG A 191 4.57 -16.31 -12.65
CA ARG A 191 5.61 -17.00 -11.87
C ARG A 191 5.62 -16.58 -10.40
N TYR A 192 5.43 -15.29 -10.13
CA TYR A 192 5.37 -14.74 -8.77
C TYR A 192 3.96 -14.69 -8.18
N ARG A 193 2.95 -15.19 -8.89
CA ARG A 193 1.53 -15.14 -8.50
C ARG A 193 1.03 -13.72 -8.22
N LEU A 194 1.49 -12.77 -9.03
CA LEU A 194 1.16 -11.35 -8.95
C LEU A 194 0.20 -10.89 -10.05
N SER A 195 -0.06 -11.67 -11.11
CA SER A 195 -0.87 -11.21 -12.26
C SER A 195 -2.22 -10.61 -11.85
N GLY A 196 -2.99 -11.32 -11.02
CA GLY A 196 -4.29 -10.83 -10.55
C GLY A 196 -4.20 -9.58 -9.67
N ILE A 197 -3.18 -9.49 -8.82
CA ILE A 197 -2.95 -8.32 -7.95
C ILE A 197 -2.57 -7.11 -8.79
N LEU A 198 -1.62 -7.25 -9.71
CA LEU A 198 -1.16 -6.16 -10.57
C LEU A 198 -2.27 -5.72 -11.52
N ASP A 199 -3.09 -6.63 -12.04
CA ASP A 199 -4.25 -6.26 -12.87
C ASP A 199 -5.28 -5.46 -12.07
N LEU A 200 -5.61 -5.89 -10.84
CA LEU A 200 -6.49 -5.14 -9.95
C LEU A 200 -5.92 -3.75 -9.65
N LEU A 201 -4.63 -3.65 -9.30
CA LEU A 201 -3.97 -2.36 -9.05
C LEU A 201 -3.94 -1.47 -10.29
N GLY A 202 -3.84 -2.04 -11.49
CA GLY A 202 -3.94 -1.31 -12.74
C GLY A 202 -5.35 -0.75 -12.98
N ARG A 203 -6.37 -1.62 -12.89
CA ARG A 203 -7.79 -1.26 -13.10
C ARG A 203 -8.33 -0.30 -12.04
N GLU A 204 -8.05 -0.56 -10.78
CA GLU A 204 -8.60 0.15 -9.62
C GLU A 204 -7.63 1.19 -9.05
N PHE A 205 -6.61 1.61 -9.82
CA PHE A 205 -5.50 2.44 -9.32
C PHE A 205 -5.99 3.66 -8.53
N ARG A 206 -6.95 4.40 -9.08
CA ARG A 206 -7.53 5.58 -8.44
C ARG A 206 -8.25 5.22 -7.13
N ASN A 207 -9.03 4.15 -7.11
CA ASN A 207 -9.77 3.73 -5.92
C ASN A 207 -8.82 3.25 -4.81
N VAL A 208 -7.79 2.46 -5.16
CA VAL A 208 -6.73 2.05 -4.24
C VAL A 208 -5.96 3.25 -3.71
N ARG A 209 -5.60 4.21 -4.57
CA ARG A 209 -4.93 5.46 -4.18
C ARG A 209 -5.78 6.27 -3.20
N LEU A 210 -7.09 6.39 -3.44
CA LEU A 210 -8.00 7.09 -2.53
C LEU A 210 -8.13 6.35 -1.18
N ALA A 211 -8.16 5.01 -1.18
CA ALA A 211 -8.11 4.23 0.05
C ALA A 211 -6.81 4.47 0.84
N LEU A 212 -5.66 4.54 0.14
CA LEU A 212 -4.39 4.88 0.77
C LEU A 212 -4.36 6.32 1.30
N ASN A 213 -4.98 7.28 0.60
CA ASN A 213 -5.15 8.64 1.12
C ASN A 213 -5.96 8.64 2.42
N HIS A 214 -7.04 7.85 2.46
CA HIS A 214 -7.85 7.68 3.67
C HIS A 214 -7.02 7.10 4.82
N LEU A 215 -6.20 6.08 4.54
CA LEU A 215 -5.26 5.51 5.50
C LEU A 215 -4.27 6.55 6.01
N ALA A 216 -3.59 7.28 5.12
CA ALA A 216 -2.58 8.25 5.49
C ALA A 216 -3.18 9.39 6.31
N ASP A 217 -4.33 9.90 5.86
CA ASP A 217 -5.00 11.03 6.46
C ASP A 217 -5.60 10.73 7.85
N ASN A 218 -6.12 9.52 8.06
CA ASN A 218 -6.88 9.19 9.26
C ASN A 218 -6.13 8.29 10.23
N TYR A 219 -5.17 7.49 9.75
CA TYR A 219 -4.50 6.47 10.54
C TYR A 219 -3.01 6.77 10.79
N LEU A 220 -2.28 7.39 9.84
CA LEU A 220 -0.84 7.61 10.00
C LEU A 220 -0.43 8.97 10.58
N GLN A 221 -1.32 9.99 10.57
CA GLN A 221 -1.05 11.34 11.11
C GLN A 221 0.34 11.92 10.73
N LEU A 222 0.77 11.72 9.48
CA LEU A 222 2.11 12.12 9.01
C LEU A 222 2.30 13.65 8.91
N ASP A 223 1.21 14.42 8.92
CA ASP A 223 1.23 15.86 8.74
C ASP A 223 1.15 16.59 10.09
N ARG A 224 2.28 17.07 10.63
CA ARG A 224 2.25 17.90 11.84
C ARG A 224 2.24 19.41 11.62
N ASN A 225 2.76 19.99 10.52
CA ASN A 225 2.99 21.45 10.51
C ASN A 225 2.76 22.26 9.21
N SER A 226 2.34 21.68 8.08
CA SER A 226 2.04 22.49 6.87
C SER A 226 0.94 21.94 5.94
N GLY A 227 0.47 20.71 6.14
CA GLY A 227 -0.47 20.04 5.21
C GLY A 227 -1.96 20.16 5.55
N ALA A 228 -2.37 20.80 6.64
CA ALA A 228 -3.77 20.79 7.07
C ALA A 228 -4.70 21.49 6.06
N THR A 229 -4.31 22.68 5.58
CA THR A 229 -5.09 23.43 4.58
C THR A 229 -5.09 22.71 3.24
N ASP A 230 -3.94 22.25 2.77
CA ASP A 230 -3.84 21.51 1.50
C ASP A 230 -4.60 20.19 1.53
N LYS A 231 -4.63 19.50 2.67
CA LYS A 231 -5.47 18.32 2.89
C LYS A 231 -6.95 18.64 2.75
N VAL A 232 -7.42 19.73 3.36
CA VAL A 232 -8.82 20.17 3.25
C VAL A 232 -9.14 20.58 1.81
N MET A 233 -8.31 21.43 1.20
CA MET A 233 -8.51 21.90 -0.18
C MET A 233 -8.52 20.75 -1.17
N ARG A 234 -7.58 19.81 -1.08
CA ARG A 234 -7.56 18.58 -1.89
C ARG A 234 -8.85 17.77 -1.78
N ARG A 235 -9.45 17.67 -0.58
CA ARG A 235 -10.72 16.94 -0.37
C ARG A 235 -11.91 17.70 -0.96
N VAL A 236 -11.93 19.02 -0.84
CA VAL A 236 -12.95 19.89 -1.44
C VAL A 236 -12.90 19.80 -2.97
N ASP A 237 -11.71 19.93 -3.56
CA ASP A 237 -11.52 19.80 -5.02
C ASP A 237 -12.00 18.43 -5.51
N HIS A 238 -11.62 17.35 -4.82
CA HIS A 238 -12.10 16.00 -5.14
C HIS A 238 -13.64 15.85 -5.05
N PHE A 239 -14.27 16.50 -4.06
CA PHE A 239 -15.73 16.50 -3.94
C PHE A 239 -16.38 17.25 -5.10
N ILE A 240 -15.87 18.43 -5.47
CA ILE A 240 -16.36 19.23 -6.60
C ILE A 240 -16.23 18.45 -7.91
N ASP A 241 -15.08 17.81 -8.15
CA ASP A 241 -14.85 17.01 -9.35
C ASP A 241 -15.84 15.83 -9.47
N ARG A 242 -16.16 15.18 -8.34
CA ARG A 242 -17.19 14.13 -8.32
C ARG A 242 -18.59 14.65 -8.65
N GLN A 243 -18.92 15.89 -8.27
CA GLN A 243 -20.22 16.49 -8.60
C GLN A 243 -20.30 16.97 -10.05
N ARG A 244 -19.17 17.31 -10.68
CA ARG A 244 -19.10 17.75 -12.08
C ARG A 244 -19.05 16.60 -13.09
N GLY A 245 -18.69 15.39 -12.64
CA GLY A 245 -18.61 14.19 -13.47
C GLY A 245 -19.89 13.33 -13.50
N ASN A 246 -20.97 13.78 -12.87
CA ASN A 246 -22.35 13.28 -12.98
C ASN A 246 -23.21 14.29 -13.74
#